data_AF-A0A8S9VYC7-F1
#
_entry.id   AF-A0A8S9VYC7-F1
#
_cell.length_a   1.000
_cell.length_b   1.000
_cell.length_c   1.000
_cell.angle_alpha   90.00
_cell.angle_beta   90.00
_cell.angle_gamma   90.00
#
_symmetry.space_group_name_H-M   'P 1'
#
loop_
_entity.id
_entity.type
_entity.pdbx_description
1 polymer ?
#
loop_
_entity_poly.entity_id
_entity_poly.type
_entity_poly.pdbx_seq_one_letter_code
_entity_poly.pdbx_strand_id
1 'polypeptide(L)'
;MVKCPTCGGTTCIEPADDVLDSIYQIYSACPECQPEPGWDKHTALVDQPGLPAIDNFDADTLRCASCGRRPLDAVMAHALYIMMGHGDRNDDTGLSRVGTPLIARGFPIMYPPRLGPDSIVLITDNVGQAAAEDIVDRVPEVKGVVLQRGGQAESVGILDSDSSPHEYTLLAGCDMRCDVAQTAFGELVIYKNQSKIHIEFDNRHKMDILGKLDMQGLLAGRVVVDGMCGPGTLGLMSMLAGARKVVLNDAWRPAIENLLLNIEVNKELLGVDVELEIIIPLEDLLVVGDETVLVARVMRGGEQAAVAAEVYFGDLRKLSGVVEKWDVCLIDAFPAMEPSEFVNIWTGKHSGGNVIVV
;
A
#
# COMPACT_ATOMS: atom_id res chain seq x y z
N MET A 1 -13.28 10.04 -11.86
CA MET A 1 -13.38 9.14 -10.69
C MET A 1 -12.97 7.74 -11.11
N VAL A 2 -11.92 7.20 -10.49
CA VAL A 2 -11.39 5.85 -10.77
C VAL A 2 -12.20 4.83 -9.97
N LYS A 3 -12.62 3.72 -10.61
CA LYS A 3 -13.29 2.64 -9.90
C LYS A 3 -12.26 1.75 -9.21
N CYS A 4 -12.55 1.34 -7.97
CA CYS A 4 -11.71 0.39 -7.25
C CYS A 4 -11.71 -0.96 -7.97
N PRO A 5 -10.54 -1.53 -8.32
CA PRO A 5 -10.46 -2.84 -8.95
C PRO A 5 -10.87 -3.97 -7.99
N THR A 6 -10.84 -3.75 -6.67
CA THR A 6 -11.23 -4.75 -5.67
C THR A 6 -12.74 -4.87 -5.51
N CYS A 7 -13.41 -3.75 -5.21
CA CYS A 7 -14.83 -3.75 -4.83
C CYS A 7 -15.76 -3.04 -5.83
N GLY A 8 -15.21 -2.44 -6.88
CA GLY A 8 -15.97 -1.64 -7.86
C GLY A 8 -16.46 -0.28 -7.33
N GLY A 9 -16.24 0.03 -6.05
CA GLY A 9 -16.62 1.30 -5.43
C GLY A 9 -15.85 2.50 -5.98
N THR A 10 -16.45 3.68 -5.87
CA THR A 10 -15.90 4.94 -6.41
C THR A 10 -15.26 5.85 -5.36
N THR A 11 -15.31 5.47 -4.09
CA THR A 11 -14.78 6.25 -2.94
C THR A 11 -13.49 5.67 -2.37
N CYS A 12 -13.08 4.48 -2.82
CA CYS A 12 -11.87 3.83 -2.32
C CYS A 12 -10.59 4.44 -2.89
N ILE A 13 -10.69 5.12 -4.03
CA ILE A 13 -9.57 5.72 -4.77
C ILE A 13 -9.96 7.15 -5.10
N GLU A 14 -9.14 8.08 -4.65
CA GLU A 14 -9.27 9.52 -4.89
C GLU A 14 -8.00 10.02 -5.57
N PRO A 15 -8.08 11.10 -6.37
CA PRO A 15 -6.92 11.85 -6.81
C PRO A 15 -6.00 12.25 -5.64
N ALA A 16 -4.70 12.34 -5.91
CA ALA A 16 -3.71 12.55 -4.85
C ALA A 16 -3.86 13.90 -4.13
N ASP A 17 -4.22 14.96 -4.86
CA ASP A 17 -4.54 16.28 -4.31
C ASP A 17 -5.70 16.23 -3.30
N ASP A 18 -6.81 15.58 -3.64
CA ASP A 18 -7.96 15.39 -2.74
C ASP A 18 -7.58 14.65 -1.44
N VAL A 19 -6.73 13.61 -1.56
CA VAL A 19 -6.25 12.86 -0.40
C VAL A 19 -5.37 13.73 0.48
N LEU A 20 -4.40 14.44 -0.09
CA LEU A 20 -3.44 15.27 0.64
C LEU A 20 -4.12 16.47 1.32
N ASP A 21 -5.13 17.07 0.70
CA ASP A 21 -5.88 18.19 1.27
C ASP A 21 -6.63 17.82 2.56
N SER A 22 -7.02 16.55 2.69
CA SER A 22 -7.83 16.05 3.81
C SER A 22 -7.03 15.28 4.87
N ILE A 23 -5.84 14.76 4.53
CA ILE A 23 -5.12 13.72 5.32
C ILE A 23 -4.87 14.09 6.78
N TYR A 24 -4.60 15.36 7.09
CA TYR A 24 -4.33 15.81 8.45
C TYR A 24 -5.57 15.83 9.37
N GLN A 25 -6.77 15.82 8.78
CA GLN A 25 -8.03 15.97 9.54
C GLN A 25 -8.85 14.68 9.61
N ILE A 26 -8.62 13.71 8.73
CA ILE A 26 -9.48 12.52 8.61
C ILE A 26 -9.52 11.65 9.88
N TYR A 27 -8.44 11.63 10.66
CA TYR A 27 -8.34 10.84 11.91
C TYR A 27 -8.32 11.68 13.18
N SER A 28 -8.45 13.01 13.06
CA SER A 28 -8.38 13.91 14.20
C SER A 28 -9.64 13.82 15.06
N ALA A 29 -9.47 13.96 16.37
CA ALA A 29 -10.59 14.12 17.29
C ALA A 29 -11.23 15.51 17.13
N CYS A 30 -12.56 15.59 17.20
CA CYS A 30 -13.23 16.87 17.37
C CYS A 30 -13.30 17.22 18.88
N PRO A 31 -13.63 18.48 19.24
CA PRO A 31 -13.71 18.90 20.64
C PRO A 31 -14.70 18.10 21.51
N GLU A 32 -15.71 17.49 20.89
CA GLU A 32 -16.75 16.70 21.56
C GLU A 32 -16.42 15.20 21.67
N CYS A 33 -15.29 14.76 21.08
CA CYS A 33 -14.86 13.37 21.21
C CYS A 33 -14.54 13.03 22.66
N GLN A 34 -15.06 11.90 23.13
CA GLN A 34 -14.68 11.35 24.43
C GLN A 34 -13.19 10.94 24.44
N PRO A 35 -12.55 10.90 25.63
CA PRO A 35 -11.21 10.34 25.80
C PRO A 35 -11.09 8.89 25.33
N GLU A 36 -9.86 8.40 25.16
CA GLU A 36 -9.63 6.97 24.96
C GLU A 36 -10.25 6.14 26.09
N PRO A 37 -10.81 4.96 25.81
CA PRO A 37 -11.41 4.11 26.84
C PRO A 37 -10.39 3.56 27.85
N GLY A 38 -9.10 3.53 27.51
CA GLY A 38 -8.03 3.09 28.40
C GLY A 38 -8.05 1.59 28.71
N TRP A 39 -8.65 0.78 27.82
CA TRP A 39 -8.73 -0.67 27.95
C TRP A 39 -7.35 -1.33 27.86
N ASP A 40 -7.13 -2.37 28.66
CA ASP A 40 -5.92 -3.18 28.58
C ASP A 40 -6.05 -4.20 27.44
N LYS A 41 -5.19 -4.10 26.42
CA LYS A 41 -5.24 -4.96 25.23
C LYS A 41 -5.04 -6.45 25.50
N HIS A 42 -4.54 -6.82 26.67
CA HIS A 42 -4.33 -8.21 27.08
C HIS A 42 -5.44 -8.75 27.98
N THR A 43 -6.21 -7.88 28.63
CA THR A 43 -7.37 -8.29 29.42
C THR A 43 -8.48 -8.77 28.47
N ALA A 44 -9.17 -9.85 28.86
CA ALA A 44 -10.28 -10.41 28.10
C ALA A 44 -11.35 -9.34 27.85
N LEU A 45 -11.98 -9.35 26.67
CA LEU A 45 -12.97 -8.32 26.31
C LEU A 45 -14.09 -8.20 27.33
N VAL A 46 -14.59 -9.35 27.82
CA VAL A 46 -15.67 -9.45 28.81
C VAL A 46 -15.31 -8.87 30.18
N ASP A 47 -14.02 -8.75 30.49
CA ASP A 47 -13.49 -8.27 31.77
C ASP A 47 -13.06 -6.79 31.71
N GLN A 48 -13.24 -6.11 30.57
CA GLN A 48 -12.83 -4.72 30.41
C GLN A 48 -13.68 -3.78 31.27
N PRO A 49 -13.05 -2.88 32.04
CA PRO A 49 -13.78 -1.91 32.85
C PRO A 49 -14.52 -0.91 31.95
N GLY A 50 -15.78 -0.64 32.28
CA GLY A 50 -16.60 0.35 31.57
C GLY A 50 -17.04 -0.07 30.17
N LEU A 51 -16.81 -1.33 29.77
CA LEU A 51 -17.45 -1.90 28.59
C LEU A 51 -18.97 -1.94 28.85
N PRO A 52 -19.83 -1.52 27.90
CA PRO A 52 -21.25 -1.86 27.96
C PRO A 52 -21.42 -3.38 28.15
N ALA A 53 -22.53 -3.81 28.75
CA ALA A 53 -22.86 -5.23 28.77
C ALA A 53 -22.72 -5.78 27.34
N ILE A 54 -21.98 -6.89 27.17
CA ILE A 54 -21.52 -7.37 25.85
C ILE A 54 -22.67 -7.54 24.85
N ASP A 55 -23.86 -7.89 25.34
CA ASP A 55 -25.10 -8.03 24.56
C ASP A 55 -25.57 -6.72 23.90
N ASN A 56 -25.02 -5.56 24.31
CA ASN A 56 -25.34 -4.23 23.81
C ASN A 56 -24.18 -3.55 23.06
N PHE A 57 -23.13 -4.30 22.69
CA PHE A 57 -21.99 -3.73 21.95
C PHE A 57 -22.33 -3.61 20.45
N ASP A 58 -22.30 -2.40 19.93
CA ASP A 58 -22.76 -2.09 18.56
C ASP A 58 -21.98 -0.96 17.87
N ALA A 59 -22.49 -0.49 16.73
CA ALA A 59 -21.89 0.59 15.95
C ALA A 59 -21.93 1.95 16.66
N ASP A 60 -22.81 2.17 17.64
CA ASP A 60 -22.95 3.45 18.35
C ASP A 60 -22.15 3.49 19.66
N THR A 61 -21.66 2.35 20.12
CA THR A 61 -20.78 2.24 21.27
C THR A 61 -19.54 3.13 21.09
N LEU A 62 -19.38 4.11 21.98
CA LEU A 62 -18.33 5.14 21.97
C LEU A 62 -18.25 5.98 20.67
N ARG A 63 -19.34 6.05 19.90
CA ARG A 63 -19.46 6.96 18.75
C ARG A 63 -19.63 8.40 19.20
N CYS A 64 -18.78 9.29 18.69
CA CYS A 64 -18.92 10.72 18.92
C CYS A 64 -20.19 11.24 18.24
N ALA A 65 -21.12 11.83 18.99
CA ALA A 65 -22.36 12.37 18.45
C ALA A 65 -22.16 13.57 17.50
N SER A 66 -21.00 14.25 17.58
CA SER A 66 -20.69 15.41 16.75
C SER A 66 -20.05 15.03 15.41
N CYS A 67 -18.99 14.22 15.42
CA CYS A 67 -18.24 13.88 14.19
C CYS A 67 -18.50 12.46 13.69
N GLY A 68 -19.25 11.64 14.43
CA GLY A 68 -19.56 10.26 14.08
C GLY A 68 -18.39 9.28 14.20
N ARG A 69 -17.20 9.70 14.64
CA ARG A 69 -16.00 8.86 14.71
C ARG A 69 -15.89 8.10 16.03
N ARG A 70 -15.19 6.97 16.02
CA ARG A 70 -14.94 6.09 17.18
C ARG A 70 -13.44 5.96 17.51
N PRO A 71 -13.07 5.71 18.78
CA PRO A 71 -11.71 5.28 19.13
C PRO A 71 -11.36 3.95 18.46
N LEU A 72 -10.09 3.75 18.07
CA LEU A 72 -9.61 2.50 17.48
C LEU A 72 -9.94 1.29 18.34
N ASP A 73 -9.69 1.36 19.65
CA ASP A 73 -9.93 0.23 20.56
C ASP A 73 -11.43 -0.15 20.62
N ALA A 74 -12.34 0.81 20.45
CA ALA A 74 -13.79 0.55 20.36
C ALA A 74 -14.16 -0.20 19.07
N VAL A 75 -13.55 0.17 17.95
CA VAL A 75 -13.73 -0.53 16.66
C VAL A 75 -13.21 -1.96 16.75
N MET A 76 -12.01 -2.14 17.32
CA MET A 76 -11.40 -3.45 17.50
C MET A 76 -12.19 -4.33 18.48
N ALA A 77 -12.76 -3.75 19.54
CA ALA A 77 -13.67 -4.44 20.44
C ALA A 77 -14.94 -4.91 19.73
N HIS A 78 -15.52 -4.10 18.83
CA HIS A 78 -16.68 -4.52 18.04
C HIS A 78 -16.36 -5.73 17.16
N ALA A 79 -15.23 -5.67 16.45
CA ALA A 79 -14.78 -6.76 15.62
C ALA A 79 -14.54 -8.04 16.46
N LEU A 80 -13.89 -7.92 17.62
CA LEU A 80 -13.67 -9.05 18.53
C LEU A 80 -14.98 -9.67 19.00
N TYR A 81 -15.95 -8.84 19.40
CA TYR A 81 -17.27 -9.31 19.82
C TYR A 81 -17.95 -10.15 18.74
N ILE A 82 -17.88 -9.71 17.48
CA ILE A 82 -18.40 -10.48 16.34
C ILE A 82 -17.63 -11.80 16.18
N MET A 83 -16.29 -11.76 16.19
CA MET A 83 -15.47 -12.98 16.08
C MET A 83 -15.80 -14.00 17.17
N MET A 84 -16.04 -13.56 18.41
CA MET A 84 -16.47 -14.41 19.52
C MET A 84 -17.86 -15.01 19.28
N GLY A 85 -18.81 -14.22 18.78
CA GLY A 85 -20.16 -14.68 18.43
C GLY A 85 -20.18 -15.76 17.34
N HIS A 86 -19.20 -15.76 16.44
CA HIS A 86 -19.01 -16.81 15.42
C HIS A 86 -18.11 -17.97 15.88
N GLY A 87 -17.52 -17.89 17.08
CA GLY A 87 -16.62 -18.91 17.63
C GLY A 87 -15.19 -18.89 17.07
N ASP A 88 -14.79 -17.82 16.37
CA ASP A 88 -13.43 -17.63 15.86
C ASP A 88 -12.44 -17.19 16.97
N ARG A 89 -12.99 -16.71 18.10
CA ARG A 89 -12.29 -16.29 19.31
C ARG A 89 -13.07 -16.75 20.55
N ASN A 90 -12.35 -16.91 21.66
CA ASN A 90 -12.91 -17.37 22.94
C ASN A 90 -13.12 -16.20 23.91
N ASP A 91 -13.88 -16.42 24.98
CA ASP A 91 -14.21 -15.41 25.99
C ASP A 91 -13.01 -14.84 26.76
N ASP A 92 -11.89 -15.56 26.81
CA ASP A 92 -10.64 -15.11 27.43
C ASP A 92 -9.76 -14.26 26.49
N THR A 93 -10.26 -13.93 25.29
CA THR A 93 -9.53 -13.19 24.27
C THR A 93 -9.55 -11.69 24.54
N GLY A 94 -8.36 -11.06 24.53
CA GLY A 94 -8.20 -9.59 24.56
C GLY A 94 -8.01 -8.97 23.18
N LEU A 95 -8.06 -7.63 23.11
CA LEU A 95 -7.95 -6.86 21.85
C LEU A 95 -6.67 -7.12 21.05
N SER A 96 -5.59 -7.50 21.73
CA SER A 96 -4.31 -7.87 21.10
C SER A 96 -4.39 -9.08 20.16
N ARG A 97 -5.49 -9.83 20.19
CA ARG A 97 -5.72 -11.05 19.38
C ARG A 97 -6.74 -10.88 18.25
N VAL A 98 -7.26 -9.68 18.05
CA VAL A 98 -8.23 -9.41 16.96
C VAL A 98 -7.54 -9.46 15.60
N GLY A 99 -6.37 -8.84 15.52
CA GLY A 99 -5.60 -8.68 14.29
C GLY A 99 -4.92 -7.32 14.24
N THR A 100 -4.30 -7.02 13.10
CA THR A 100 -3.65 -5.75 12.81
C THR A 100 -4.63 -4.82 12.08
N PRO A 101 -5.03 -3.69 12.68
CA PRO A 101 -5.84 -2.68 12.01
C PRO A 101 -4.95 -1.78 11.16
N LEU A 102 -4.93 -1.99 9.85
CA LEU A 102 -4.20 -1.12 8.94
C LEU A 102 -5.06 0.08 8.56
N ILE A 103 -4.57 1.27 8.87
CA ILE A 103 -5.22 2.53 8.49
C ILE A 103 -5.30 2.61 6.97
N ALA A 104 -6.52 2.79 6.44
CA ALA A 104 -6.80 2.74 5.00
C ALA A 104 -6.17 3.90 4.22
N ARG A 105 -5.96 5.06 4.86
CA ARG A 105 -5.14 6.17 4.35
C ARG A 105 -3.95 6.37 5.30
N GLY A 106 -2.87 5.63 5.07
CA GLY A 106 -1.66 5.68 5.87
C GLY A 106 -0.95 7.02 5.77
N PHE A 107 -0.73 7.65 6.92
CA PHE A 107 0.09 8.86 7.09
C PHE A 107 0.66 8.85 8.51
N PRO A 108 1.80 9.52 8.80
CA PRO A 108 2.30 9.66 10.17
C PRO A 108 1.26 10.32 11.12
N ILE A 109 0.70 9.52 12.01
CA ILE A 109 -0.32 9.97 12.97
C ILE A 109 0.31 10.10 14.36
N MET A 110 0.16 11.27 14.98
CA MET A 110 0.77 11.59 16.28
C MET A 110 -0.02 11.12 17.50
N TYR A 111 -1.31 10.85 17.34
CA TYR A 111 -2.24 10.51 18.42
C TYR A 111 -3.15 9.35 18.01
N PRO A 112 -3.72 8.57 18.94
CA PRO A 112 -4.65 7.50 18.58
C PRO A 112 -5.75 7.99 17.61
N PRO A 113 -5.96 7.29 16.47
CA PRO A 113 -6.85 7.79 15.43
C PRO A 113 -8.32 7.69 15.87
N ARG A 114 -9.11 8.69 15.45
CA ARG A 114 -10.58 8.65 15.49
C ARG A 114 -11.09 8.19 14.13
N LEU A 115 -11.68 7.01 14.10
CA LEU A 115 -12.03 6.31 12.87
C LEU A 115 -13.45 6.65 12.43
N GLY A 116 -13.60 7.02 11.17
CA GLY A 116 -14.89 7.08 10.49
C GLY A 116 -15.11 5.84 9.62
N PRO A 117 -16.18 5.80 8.80
CA PRO A 117 -16.40 4.69 7.89
C PRO A 117 -15.19 4.38 7.00
N ASP A 118 -15.00 3.11 6.64
CA ASP A 118 -13.94 2.62 5.74
C ASP A 118 -12.51 3.03 6.13
N SER A 119 -12.26 3.28 7.41
CA SER A 119 -10.97 3.79 7.89
C SER A 119 -9.91 2.72 8.11
N ILE A 120 -10.26 1.44 8.24
CA ILE A 120 -9.30 0.36 8.46
C ILE A 120 -9.53 -0.86 7.56
N VAL A 121 -8.43 -1.50 7.17
CA VAL A 121 -8.41 -2.88 6.65
C VAL A 121 -7.91 -3.77 7.79
N LEU A 122 -8.71 -4.73 8.21
CA LEU A 122 -8.38 -5.63 9.32
C LEU A 122 -7.65 -6.87 8.79
N ILE A 123 -6.38 -7.05 9.17
CA ILE A 123 -5.64 -8.30 8.91
C ILE A 123 -5.70 -9.18 10.14
N THR A 124 -6.13 -10.43 9.99
CA THR A 124 -6.24 -11.38 11.10
C THR A 124 -5.81 -12.77 10.67
N ASP A 125 -5.41 -13.61 11.63
CA ASP A 125 -4.83 -14.94 11.41
C ASP A 125 -5.84 -16.09 11.54
N ASN A 126 -7.01 -15.82 12.12
CA ASN A 126 -8.04 -16.82 12.33
C ASN A 126 -9.41 -16.14 12.42
N VAL A 127 -10.11 -16.12 11.29
CA VAL A 127 -11.49 -15.64 11.14
C VAL A 127 -12.17 -16.42 10.01
N GLY A 128 -13.44 -16.74 10.17
CA GLY A 128 -14.26 -17.35 9.12
C GLY A 128 -14.82 -16.33 8.13
N GLN A 129 -15.27 -16.81 6.97
CA GLN A 129 -15.94 -15.99 5.95
C GLN A 129 -17.18 -15.27 6.51
N ALA A 130 -18.03 -15.98 7.26
CA ALA A 130 -19.26 -15.43 7.83
C ALA A 130 -18.99 -14.31 8.85
N ALA A 131 -17.98 -14.50 9.72
CA ALA A 131 -17.57 -13.47 10.66
C ALA A 131 -16.97 -12.26 9.94
N ALA A 132 -16.16 -12.46 8.90
CA ALA A 132 -15.59 -11.38 8.11
C ALA A 132 -16.67 -10.52 7.43
N GLU A 133 -17.70 -11.15 6.85
CA GLU A 133 -18.85 -10.46 6.26
C GLU A 133 -19.63 -9.68 7.32
N ASP A 134 -19.90 -10.29 8.48
CA ASP A 134 -20.62 -9.66 9.59
C ASP A 134 -19.84 -8.48 10.19
N ILE A 135 -18.50 -8.56 10.25
CA ILE A 135 -17.63 -7.45 10.66
C ILE A 135 -17.78 -6.27 9.70
N VAL A 136 -17.69 -6.49 8.38
CA VAL A 136 -17.82 -5.40 7.39
C VAL A 136 -19.21 -4.77 7.41
N ASP A 137 -20.26 -5.56 7.63
CA ASP A 137 -21.65 -5.07 7.69
C ASP A 137 -21.93 -4.26 8.96
N ARG A 138 -21.44 -4.72 10.12
CA ARG A 138 -21.81 -4.17 11.43
C ARG A 138 -20.77 -3.23 12.04
N VAL A 139 -19.55 -3.19 11.52
CA VAL A 139 -18.47 -2.31 12.00
C VAL A 139 -18.11 -1.32 10.87
N PRO A 140 -18.80 -0.16 10.77
CA PRO A 140 -18.69 0.72 9.61
C PRO A 140 -17.27 1.20 9.28
N GLU A 141 -16.40 1.27 10.29
CA GLU A 141 -15.02 1.69 10.16
C GLU A 141 -14.13 0.62 9.51
N VAL A 142 -14.55 -0.65 9.49
CA VAL A 142 -13.84 -1.76 8.84
C VAL A 142 -14.23 -1.82 7.36
N LYS A 143 -13.32 -1.36 6.52
CA LYS A 143 -13.42 -1.36 5.06
C LYS A 143 -13.37 -2.78 4.47
N GLY A 144 -12.59 -3.65 5.09
CA GLY A 144 -12.39 -5.02 4.62
C GLY A 144 -11.62 -5.87 5.62
N VAL A 145 -11.77 -7.19 5.50
CA VAL A 145 -11.16 -8.19 6.36
C VAL A 145 -10.30 -9.12 5.51
N VAL A 146 -9.02 -9.20 5.84
CA VAL A 146 -8.01 -10.01 5.16
C VAL A 146 -7.52 -11.10 6.11
N LEU A 147 -7.60 -12.35 5.69
CA LEU A 147 -7.03 -13.49 6.38
C LEU A 147 -5.58 -13.66 5.97
N GLN A 148 -4.68 -13.46 6.94
CA GLN A 148 -3.26 -13.75 6.82
C GLN A 148 -3.05 -15.25 6.57
N ARG A 149 -2.17 -15.56 5.63
CA ARG A 149 -1.69 -16.92 5.34
C ARG A 149 -0.18 -16.96 5.58
N GLY A 150 0.36 -18.12 5.94
CA GLY A 150 1.78 -18.27 6.25
C GLY A 150 2.23 -17.57 7.54
N GLY A 151 3.53 -17.56 7.79
CA GLY A 151 4.13 -16.87 8.94
C GLY A 151 4.25 -15.36 8.72
N GLN A 152 4.39 -14.60 9.81
CA GLN A 152 4.61 -13.14 9.75
C GLN A 152 5.88 -12.73 8.99
N ALA A 153 6.85 -13.64 8.84
CA ALA A 153 8.09 -13.40 8.11
C ALA A 153 7.96 -13.64 6.60
N GLU A 154 6.85 -14.23 6.14
CA GLU A 154 6.60 -14.46 4.72
C GLU A 154 6.04 -13.18 4.09
N SER A 155 6.69 -12.71 3.03
CA SER A 155 6.26 -11.50 2.32
C SER A 155 5.21 -11.84 1.28
N VAL A 156 4.13 -11.05 1.23
CA VAL A 156 3.09 -11.15 0.21
C VAL A 156 3.66 -10.71 -1.14
N GLY A 157 3.52 -11.55 -2.17
CA GLY A 157 4.06 -11.35 -3.51
C GLY A 157 4.86 -12.56 -4.00
N ILE A 158 5.88 -12.30 -4.82
CA ILE A 158 6.81 -13.30 -5.37
C ILE A 158 8.25 -12.91 -5.04
N LEU A 159 9.09 -13.89 -4.70
CA LEU A 159 10.54 -13.63 -4.50
C LEU A 159 11.23 -13.43 -5.86
N ASP A 160 10.93 -14.29 -6.82
CA ASP A 160 11.44 -14.20 -8.19
C ASP A 160 10.41 -14.78 -9.17
N SER A 161 10.73 -14.75 -10.47
CA SER A 161 9.89 -15.28 -11.54
C SER A 161 9.73 -16.82 -11.51
N ASP A 162 10.57 -17.52 -10.75
CA ASP A 162 10.53 -18.97 -10.56
C ASP A 162 9.71 -19.38 -9.32
N SER A 163 9.32 -18.41 -8.49
CA SER A 163 8.64 -18.61 -7.22
C SER A 163 7.12 -18.71 -7.36
N SER A 164 6.51 -19.53 -6.50
CA SER A 164 5.06 -19.51 -6.34
C SER A 164 4.62 -18.28 -5.54
N PRO A 165 3.53 -17.59 -5.95
CA PRO A 165 3.03 -16.45 -5.21
C PRO A 165 2.58 -16.80 -3.80
N HIS A 166 2.91 -15.91 -2.86
CA HIS A 166 2.36 -15.91 -1.51
C HIS A 166 1.34 -14.78 -1.39
N GLU A 167 0.07 -15.11 -1.14
CA GLU A 167 -1.03 -14.14 -1.03
C GLU A 167 -1.82 -14.35 0.25
N TYR A 168 -2.34 -13.25 0.81
CA TYR A 168 -3.39 -13.32 1.81
C TYR A 168 -4.75 -13.45 1.13
N THR A 169 -5.78 -13.82 1.91
CA THR A 169 -7.13 -13.96 1.38
C THR A 169 -7.99 -12.78 1.82
N LEU A 170 -8.44 -11.94 0.89
CA LEU A 170 -9.52 -10.99 1.16
C LEU A 170 -10.82 -11.79 1.35
N LEU A 171 -11.34 -11.81 2.59
CA LEU A 171 -12.58 -12.52 2.92
C LEU A 171 -13.81 -11.64 2.66
N ALA A 172 -13.78 -10.38 3.06
CA ALA A 172 -14.92 -9.47 2.90
C ALA A 172 -14.48 -8.02 2.66
N GLY A 173 -15.33 -7.26 1.96
CA GLY A 173 -15.16 -5.83 1.74
C GLY A 173 -14.06 -5.47 0.73
N CYS A 174 -13.21 -4.51 1.07
CA CYS A 174 -12.16 -3.98 0.22
C CYS A 174 -10.83 -3.83 0.98
N ASP A 175 -9.73 -4.28 0.37
CA ASP A 175 -8.37 -4.17 0.92
C ASP A 175 -7.53 -3.06 0.27
N MET A 176 -8.14 -2.24 -0.59
CA MET A 176 -7.44 -1.14 -1.25
C MET A 176 -7.04 -0.11 -0.19
N ARG A 177 -5.75 0.01 0.04
CA ARG A 177 -5.15 0.94 1.00
C ARG A 177 -4.35 1.99 0.24
N CYS A 178 -4.25 3.17 0.80
CA CYS A 178 -3.45 4.28 0.32
C CYS A 178 -2.36 4.61 1.35
N ASP A 179 -1.12 4.80 0.92
CA ASP A 179 -0.01 5.33 1.71
C ASP A 179 0.40 6.71 1.20
N VAL A 180 0.55 7.68 2.08
CA VAL A 180 1.21 8.95 1.75
C VAL A 180 2.72 8.77 1.95
N ALA A 181 3.46 8.78 0.84
CA ALA A 181 4.92 8.81 0.85
C ALA A 181 5.39 10.26 0.81
N GLN A 182 6.35 10.62 1.66
CA GLN A 182 6.83 12.00 1.81
C GLN A 182 8.35 12.07 1.65
N THR A 183 8.82 13.07 0.91
CA THR A 183 10.24 13.40 0.77
C THR A 183 10.45 14.92 0.83
N ALA A 184 11.71 15.36 0.77
CA ALA A 184 12.03 16.79 0.68
C ALA A 184 11.59 17.45 -0.65
N PHE A 185 11.34 16.66 -1.70
CA PHE A 185 10.92 17.15 -3.02
C PHE A 185 9.41 17.02 -3.27
N GLY A 186 8.65 16.43 -2.34
CA GLY A 186 7.18 16.48 -2.34
C GLY A 186 6.54 15.23 -1.76
N GLU A 187 5.24 15.07 -2.01
CA GLU A 187 4.41 13.99 -1.48
C GLU A 187 3.72 13.24 -2.62
N LEU A 188 3.53 11.93 -2.46
CA LEU A 188 2.75 11.10 -3.37
C LEU A 188 1.81 10.20 -2.57
N VAL A 189 0.75 9.78 -3.25
CA VAL A 189 -0.32 8.93 -2.71
C VAL A 189 -0.24 7.57 -3.41
N ILE A 190 0.12 6.52 -2.67
CA ILE A 190 0.41 5.19 -3.21
C ILE A 190 -0.68 4.21 -2.80
N TYR A 191 -1.54 3.83 -3.74
CA TYR A 191 -2.55 2.81 -3.59
C TYR A 191 -2.00 1.40 -3.77
N LYS A 192 -2.44 0.48 -2.92
CA LYS A 192 -2.00 -0.92 -2.87
C LYS A 192 -3.14 -1.85 -2.46
N ASN A 193 -3.19 -3.05 -3.05
CA ASN A 193 -4.03 -4.15 -2.58
C ASN A 193 -3.35 -4.91 -1.46
N GLN A 194 -3.82 -4.74 -0.23
CA GLN A 194 -3.08 -5.23 0.93
C GLN A 194 -3.00 -6.77 1.03
N SER A 195 -3.92 -7.50 0.39
CA SER A 195 -3.89 -8.96 0.32
C SER A 195 -2.88 -9.51 -0.70
N LYS A 196 -2.40 -8.68 -1.64
CA LYS A 196 -1.56 -9.09 -2.78
C LYS A 196 -0.19 -8.43 -2.82
N ILE A 197 0.05 -7.40 -2.02
CA ILE A 197 1.31 -6.66 -1.97
C ILE A 197 1.85 -6.67 -0.53
N HIS A 198 3.18 -6.79 -0.42
CA HIS A 198 3.88 -6.72 0.85
C HIS A 198 3.54 -5.47 1.67
N ILE A 199 3.42 -5.66 2.98
CA ILE A 199 3.07 -4.59 3.92
C ILE A 199 4.35 -3.90 4.38
N GLU A 200 4.64 -2.75 3.79
CA GLU A 200 5.74 -1.91 4.24
C GLU A 200 5.28 -1.05 5.42
N PHE A 201 5.77 -1.36 6.62
CA PHE A 201 5.39 -0.61 7.82
C PHE A 201 6.12 0.74 7.96
N ASP A 202 7.25 0.94 7.28
CA ASP A 202 8.03 2.18 7.35
C ASP A 202 8.84 2.44 6.07
N ASN A 203 8.45 3.47 5.31
CA ASN A 203 9.15 3.87 4.09
C ASN A 203 10.28 4.89 4.34
N ARG A 204 10.54 5.31 5.59
CA ARG A 204 11.55 6.34 5.90
C ARG A 204 12.93 5.97 5.39
N HIS A 205 13.34 4.71 5.54
CA HIS A 205 14.65 4.27 5.04
C HIS A 205 14.80 4.47 3.53
N LYS A 206 13.78 4.07 2.77
CA LYS A 206 13.71 4.22 1.31
C LYS A 206 13.74 5.68 0.90
N MET A 207 12.97 6.52 1.60
CA MET A 207 12.92 7.97 1.36
C MET A 207 14.25 8.66 1.71
N ASP A 208 14.96 8.22 2.76
CA ASP A 208 16.29 8.71 3.12
C ASP A 208 17.34 8.37 2.05
N ILE A 209 17.25 7.19 1.45
CA ILE A 209 18.11 6.78 0.33
C ILE A 209 17.85 7.70 -0.87
N LEU A 210 16.59 7.89 -1.27
CA LEU A 210 16.25 8.80 -2.36
C LEU A 210 16.73 10.24 -2.10
N GLY A 211 16.55 10.75 -0.88
CA GLY A 211 17.06 12.07 -0.49
C GLY A 211 18.58 12.19 -0.64
N LYS A 212 19.33 11.15 -0.29
CA LYS A 212 20.79 11.12 -0.50
C LYS A 212 21.17 11.10 -1.98
N LEU A 213 20.46 10.32 -2.80
CA LEU A 213 20.70 10.24 -4.25
C LEU A 213 20.41 11.59 -4.92
N ASP A 214 19.36 12.28 -4.51
CA ASP A 214 19.04 13.62 -4.99
C ASP A 214 20.16 14.63 -4.66
N MET A 215 20.59 14.67 -3.39
CA MET A 215 21.71 15.53 -2.96
C MET A 215 23.02 15.27 -3.71
N GLN A 216 23.22 14.05 -4.23
CA GLN A 216 24.37 13.66 -5.03
C GLN A 216 24.21 13.98 -6.53
N GLY A 217 23.07 14.52 -6.97
CA GLY A 217 22.78 14.80 -8.38
C GLY A 217 22.55 13.54 -9.22
N LEU A 218 22.07 12.47 -8.57
CA LEU A 218 21.82 11.15 -9.17
C LEU A 218 20.34 10.93 -9.57
N LEU A 219 19.42 11.85 -9.26
CA LEU A 219 18.02 11.74 -9.68
C LEU A 219 17.67 12.75 -10.79
N ALA A 220 17.74 14.05 -10.48
CA ALA A 220 17.34 15.10 -11.42
C ALA A 220 18.08 14.99 -12.77
N GLY A 221 17.31 14.97 -13.87
CA GLY A 221 17.83 14.85 -15.24
C GLY A 221 18.38 13.47 -15.64
N ARG A 222 18.31 12.48 -14.75
CA ARG A 222 18.83 11.11 -14.97
C ARG A 222 17.78 10.16 -15.53
N VAL A 223 18.25 9.03 -16.04
CA VAL A 223 17.44 7.84 -16.34
C VAL A 223 17.55 6.88 -15.18
N VAL A 224 16.46 6.74 -14.42
CA VAL A 224 16.40 5.92 -13.22
C VAL A 224 15.65 4.63 -13.54
N VAL A 225 16.20 3.49 -13.16
CA VAL A 225 15.51 2.21 -13.19
C VAL A 225 15.07 1.87 -11.78
N ASP A 226 13.78 1.61 -11.60
CA ASP A 226 13.20 1.01 -10.41
C ASP A 226 12.85 -0.45 -10.76
N GLY A 227 13.75 -1.36 -10.42
CA GLY A 227 13.81 -2.69 -11.03
C GLY A 227 12.86 -3.74 -10.43
N MET A 228 12.43 -3.51 -9.19
CA MET A 228 11.47 -4.33 -8.44
C MET A 228 10.46 -3.36 -7.81
N CYS A 229 9.77 -2.61 -8.67
CA CYS A 229 9.15 -1.34 -8.27
C CYS A 229 7.94 -1.50 -7.36
N GLY A 230 7.37 -2.70 -7.25
CA GLY A 230 6.13 -2.94 -6.54
C GLY A 230 5.04 -1.96 -7.03
N PRO A 231 4.37 -1.22 -6.13
CA PRO A 231 3.36 -0.23 -6.49
C PRO A 231 3.95 1.08 -7.05
N GLY A 232 5.28 1.18 -7.21
CA GLY A 232 5.95 2.28 -7.89
C GLY A 232 6.54 3.38 -7.00
N THR A 233 6.56 3.21 -5.68
CA THR A 233 6.91 4.29 -4.74
C THR A 233 8.25 4.96 -5.09
N LEU A 234 9.31 4.18 -5.30
CA LEU A 234 10.66 4.69 -5.54
C LEU A 234 10.79 5.37 -6.90
N GLY A 235 10.29 4.73 -7.95
CA GLY A 235 10.32 5.25 -9.31
C GLY A 235 9.47 6.51 -9.48
N LEU A 236 8.25 6.55 -8.92
CA LEU A 236 7.40 7.74 -8.97
C LEU A 236 8.00 8.89 -8.15
N MET A 237 8.60 8.60 -7.00
CA MET A 237 9.36 9.63 -6.26
C MET A 237 10.58 10.12 -7.05
N SER A 238 11.25 9.25 -7.79
CA SER A 238 12.35 9.66 -8.69
C SER A 238 11.85 10.57 -9.83
N MET A 239 10.64 10.32 -10.36
CA MET A 239 9.99 11.23 -11.30
C MET A 239 9.73 12.61 -10.67
N LEU A 240 9.20 12.64 -9.45
CA LEU A 240 8.93 13.87 -8.69
C LEU A 240 10.22 14.65 -8.39
N ALA A 241 11.33 13.95 -8.12
CA ALA A 241 12.67 14.53 -7.98
C ALA A 241 13.27 15.06 -9.31
N GLY A 242 12.52 14.99 -10.41
CA GLY A 242 12.91 15.54 -11.71
C GLY A 242 13.76 14.61 -12.56
N ALA A 243 13.70 13.28 -12.34
CA ALA A 243 14.27 12.33 -13.29
C ALA A 243 13.77 12.63 -14.72
N ARG A 244 14.69 12.51 -15.69
CA ARG A 244 14.37 12.73 -17.10
C ARG A 244 13.45 11.63 -17.63
N LYS A 245 13.74 10.38 -17.24
CA LYS A 245 12.97 9.19 -17.58
C LYS A 245 13.08 8.20 -16.44
N VAL A 246 11.99 7.52 -16.10
CA VAL A 246 11.99 6.39 -15.17
C VAL A 246 11.60 5.11 -15.89
N VAL A 247 12.33 4.04 -15.63
CA VAL A 247 11.96 2.69 -16.08
C VAL A 247 11.46 1.94 -14.86
N LEU A 248 10.19 1.55 -14.86
CA LEU A 248 9.55 0.82 -13.78
C LEU A 248 9.40 -0.64 -14.22
N ASN A 249 9.81 -1.58 -13.38
CA ASN A 249 9.68 -3.00 -13.68
C ASN A 249 9.24 -3.79 -12.45
N ASP A 250 8.31 -4.71 -12.66
CA ASP A 250 8.00 -5.74 -11.69
C ASP A 250 7.58 -7.04 -12.40
N ALA A 251 7.89 -8.18 -11.79
CA ALA A 251 7.46 -9.50 -12.27
C ALA A 251 6.06 -9.86 -11.74
N TRP A 252 5.51 -9.11 -10.78
CA TRP A 252 4.24 -9.39 -10.13
C TRP A 252 3.11 -8.57 -10.76
N ARG A 253 2.12 -9.23 -11.39
CA ARG A 253 1.05 -8.49 -12.10
C ARG A 253 0.26 -7.53 -11.18
N PRO A 254 -0.13 -7.89 -9.95
CA PRO A 254 -0.76 -6.95 -9.02
C PRO A 254 0.08 -5.71 -8.71
N ALA A 255 1.42 -5.81 -8.74
CA ALA A 255 2.30 -4.66 -8.58
C ALA A 255 2.17 -3.70 -9.78
N ILE A 256 2.16 -4.23 -11.01
CA ILE A 256 1.92 -3.42 -12.22
C ILE A 256 0.51 -2.81 -12.23
N GLU A 257 -0.51 -3.57 -11.83
CA GLU A 257 -1.89 -3.05 -11.68
C GLU A 257 -1.94 -1.85 -10.72
N ASN A 258 -1.26 -1.95 -9.57
CA ASN A 258 -1.18 -0.87 -8.58
C ASN A 258 -0.31 0.29 -9.07
N LEU A 259 0.80 0.03 -9.77
CA LEU A 259 1.66 1.05 -10.35
C LEU A 259 0.91 1.92 -11.37
N LEU A 260 0.17 1.31 -12.30
CA LEU A 260 -0.58 2.06 -13.32
C LEU A 260 -1.68 2.91 -12.69
N LEU A 261 -2.35 2.38 -11.66
CA LEU A 261 -3.26 3.16 -10.83
C LEU A 261 -2.54 4.36 -10.17
N ASN A 262 -1.35 4.14 -9.62
CA ASN A 262 -0.58 5.18 -8.93
C ASN A 262 -0.06 6.26 -9.88
N ILE A 263 0.22 5.93 -11.14
CA ILE A 263 0.50 6.93 -12.17
C ILE A 263 -0.72 7.82 -12.40
N GLU A 264 -1.91 7.23 -12.55
CA GLU A 264 -3.15 7.98 -12.82
C GLU A 264 -3.55 8.90 -11.66
N VAL A 265 -3.52 8.41 -10.41
CA VAL A 265 -3.94 9.20 -9.24
C VAL A 265 -2.96 10.33 -8.90
N ASN A 266 -1.67 10.21 -9.24
CA ASN A 266 -0.65 11.22 -8.97
C ASN A 266 -0.32 12.11 -10.17
N LYS A 267 -0.99 11.97 -11.32
CA LYS A 267 -0.61 12.65 -12.57
C LYS A 267 -0.40 14.16 -12.43
N GLU A 268 -1.26 14.85 -11.67
CA GLU A 268 -1.16 16.28 -11.43
C GLU A 268 0.09 16.64 -10.61
N LEU A 269 0.36 15.87 -9.55
CA LEU A 269 1.55 16.07 -8.69
C LEU A 269 2.85 15.78 -9.42
N LEU A 270 2.85 14.85 -10.37
CA LEU A 270 4.01 14.54 -11.19
C LEU A 270 4.35 15.66 -12.18
N GLY A 271 3.51 16.71 -12.28
CA GLY A 271 3.79 17.93 -13.05
C GLY A 271 3.78 17.69 -14.56
N VAL A 272 2.92 16.78 -15.00
CA VAL A 272 2.89 16.27 -16.37
C VAL A 272 1.45 16.13 -16.80
N ASP A 273 1.10 16.69 -17.96
CA ASP A 273 -0.05 16.20 -18.74
C ASP A 273 0.29 14.75 -19.09
N VAL A 274 0.02 13.83 -18.16
CA VAL A 274 0.33 12.41 -18.31
C VAL A 274 -0.69 11.83 -19.24
N GLU A 275 -0.21 11.42 -20.41
CA GLU A 275 -0.93 10.46 -21.22
C GLU A 275 -0.32 9.08 -20.96
N LEU A 276 -1.14 8.18 -20.42
CA LEU A 276 -0.80 6.78 -20.25
C LEU A 276 -1.16 6.02 -21.53
N GLU A 277 -0.14 5.59 -22.27
CA GLU A 277 -0.29 4.71 -23.43
C GLU A 277 -0.14 3.25 -22.98
N ILE A 278 -1.24 2.50 -22.95
CA ILE A 278 -1.21 1.05 -22.69
C ILE A 278 -0.85 0.33 -23.99
N ILE A 279 0.23 -0.44 -23.97
CA ILE A 279 0.75 -1.23 -25.09
C ILE A 279 0.25 -2.67 -25.01
N ILE A 280 0.24 -3.25 -23.81
CA ILE A 280 -0.30 -4.59 -23.53
C ILE A 280 -1.38 -4.45 -22.45
N PRO A 281 -2.63 -4.87 -22.72
CA PRO A 281 -3.69 -4.90 -21.72
C PRO A 281 -3.32 -5.77 -20.51
N LEU A 282 -3.73 -5.36 -19.31
CA LEU A 282 -3.38 -6.07 -18.07
C LEU A 282 -3.97 -7.47 -18.01
N GLU A 283 -5.16 -7.66 -18.58
CA GLU A 283 -5.84 -8.95 -18.70
C GLU A 283 -5.07 -9.98 -19.54
N ASP A 284 -4.19 -9.52 -20.43
CA ASP A 284 -3.37 -10.39 -21.28
C ASP A 284 -2.05 -10.80 -20.60
N LEU A 285 -1.71 -10.18 -19.45
CA LEU A 285 -0.52 -10.53 -18.69
C LEU A 285 -0.74 -11.78 -17.84
N LEU A 286 0.28 -12.63 -17.79
CA LEU A 286 0.38 -13.69 -16.78
C LEU A 286 0.40 -13.08 -15.37
N VAL A 287 0.14 -13.91 -14.37
CA VAL A 287 0.21 -13.47 -12.96
C VAL A 287 1.65 -13.16 -12.55
N VAL A 288 2.59 -13.98 -13.03
CA VAL A 288 4.04 -13.81 -12.85
C VAL A 288 4.70 -13.65 -14.21
N GLY A 289 5.47 -12.59 -14.37
CA GLY A 289 6.23 -12.27 -15.57
C GLY A 289 7.62 -12.85 -15.50
N ASP A 290 8.07 -13.43 -16.61
CA ASP A 290 9.43 -13.95 -16.76
C ASP A 290 10.18 -13.12 -17.82
N GLU A 291 9.87 -13.32 -19.10
CA GLU A 291 10.37 -12.44 -20.16
C GLU A 291 9.88 -11.00 -19.98
N THR A 292 10.78 -10.05 -20.14
CA THR A 292 10.49 -8.64 -19.95
C THR A 292 9.78 -8.04 -21.17
N VAL A 293 8.58 -7.51 -20.95
CA VAL A 293 7.78 -6.85 -21.99
C VAL A 293 7.40 -5.43 -21.59
N LEU A 294 7.36 -4.51 -22.57
CA LEU A 294 6.90 -3.15 -22.35
C LEU A 294 5.37 -3.13 -22.31
N VAL A 295 4.80 -2.76 -21.16
CA VAL A 295 3.36 -2.74 -20.89
C VAL A 295 2.74 -1.37 -21.15
N ALA A 296 3.43 -0.30 -20.75
CA ALA A 296 2.91 1.04 -20.92
C ALA A 296 4.01 2.10 -21.08
N ARG A 297 3.64 3.24 -21.68
CA ARG A 297 4.43 4.47 -21.67
C ARG A 297 3.67 5.58 -20.97
N VAL A 298 4.42 6.37 -20.20
CA VAL A 298 3.95 7.59 -19.55
C VAL A 298 4.57 8.74 -20.30
N MET A 299 3.74 9.54 -20.95
CA MET A 299 4.20 10.72 -21.70
C MET A 299 4.14 11.95 -20.80
N ARG A 300 5.11 12.86 -20.95
CA ARG A 300 5.09 14.22 -20.39
C ARG A 300 4.65 15.17 -21.48
N GLY A 301 3.44 15.73 -21.35
CA GLY A 301 2.91 16.72 -22.31
C GLY A 301 3.62 18.08 -22.26
N GLY A 302 3.34 18.91 -23.27
CA GLY A 302 4.00 20.20 -23.54
C GLY A 302 4.35 20.37 -25.03
N GLU A 303 5.07 21.46 -25.39
CA GLU A 303 5.48 21.73 -26.79
C GLU A 303 6.40 20.65 -27.38
N GLN A 304 7.02 19.82 -26.54
CA GLN A 304 7.81 18.66 -26.92
C GLN A 304 7.44 17.46 -26.03
N ALA A 305 6.46 16.67 -26.48
CA ALA A 305 6.10 15.43 -25.81
C ALA A 305 7.31 14.49 -25.71
N ALA A 306 7.59 14.01 -24.50
CA ALA A 306 8.70 13.10 -24.23
C ALA A 306 8.25 11.94 -23.33
N VAL A 307 8.91 10.79 -23.46
CA VAL A 307 8.67 9.63 -22.59
C VAL A 307 9.22 9.93 -21.20
N ALA A 308 8.34 10.11 -20.23
CA ALA A 308 8.68 10.34 -18.83
C ALA A 308 8.86 9.02 -18.06
N ALA A 309 8.09 7.98 -18.42
CA ALA A 309 8.35 6.65 -17.91
C ALA A 309 8.01 5.54 -18.91
N GLU A 310 8.66 4.39 -18.72
CA GLU A 310 8.31 3.13 -19.36
C GLU A 310 8.03 2.09 -18.27
N VAL A 311 6.90 1.41 -18.39
CA VAL A 311 6.47 0.36 -17.46
C VAL A 311 6.68 -0.98 -18.13
N TYR A 312 7.56 -1.79 -17.55
CA TYR A 312 7.85 -3.15 -17.97
C TYR A 312 7.25 -4.15 -16.98
N PHE A 313 6.90 -5.32 -17.52
CA PHE A 313 6.48 -6.47 -16.75
C PHE A 313 7.42 -7.63 -17.06
N GLY A 314 8.02 -8.20 -16.01
CA GLY A 314 8.92 -9.35 -16.13
C GLY A 314 10.10 -9.31 -15.17
N ASP A 315 11.00 -10.27 -15.36
CA ASP A 315 12.14 -10.48 -14.49
C ASP A 315 13.20 -9.38 -14.66
N LEU A 316 13.62 -8.78 -13.54
CA LEU A 316 14.69 -7.77 -13.50
C LEU A 316 16.01 -8.26 -14.11
N ARG A 317 16.31 -9.56 -14.00
CA ARG A 317 17.51 -10.18 -14.59
C ARG A 317 17.52 -9.99 -16.11
N LYS A 318 16.35 -10.08 -16.74
CA LYS A 318 16.16 -9.98 -18.20
C LYS A 318 15.96 -8.53 -18.68
N LEU A 319 15.42 -7.64 -17.83
CA LEU A 319 15.26 -6.21 -18.12
C LEU A 319 16.57 -5.53 -18.54
N SER A 320 17.70 -5.95 -17.94
CA SER A 320 19.03 -5.41 -18.26
C SER A 320 19.47 -5.63 -19.73
N GLY A 321 18.84 -6.57 -20.44
CA GLY A 321 19.03 -6.81 -21.87
C GLY A 321 18.14 -5.95 -22.77
N VAL A 322 17.12 -5.31 -22.20
CA VAL A 322 16.13 -4.49 -22.91
C VAL A 322 16.41 -3.00 -22.73
N VAL A 323 16.84 -2.59 -21.53
CA VAL A 323 17.13 -1.19 -21.21
C VAL A 323 18.56 -0.82 -21.61
N GLU A 324 18.72 -0.11 -22.72
CA GLU A 324 20.04 0.21 -23.28
C GLU A 324 20.81 1.29 -22.50
N LYS A 325 20.11 2.25 -21.89
CA LYS A 325 20.73 3.42 -21.24
C LYS A 325 20.05 3.72 -19.92
N TRP A 326 20.84 3.81 -18.87
CA TRP A 326 20.42 4.16 -17.52
C TRP A 326 21.59 4.78 -16.76
N ASP A 327 21.28 5.61 -15.77
CA ASP A 327 22.25 6.30 -14.91
C ASP A 327 22.24 5.74 -13.48
N VAL A 328 21.05 5.37 -12.99
CA VAL A 328 20.83 4.79 -11.65
C VAL A 328 19.89 3.59 -11.76
N CYS A 329 20.18 2.50 -11.05
CA CYS A 329 19.29 1.35 -10.90
C CYS A 329 19.06 1.09 -9.42
N LEU A 330 17.79 1.13 -9.00
CA LEU A 330 17.34 0.83 -7.65
C LEU A 330 16.90 -0.63 -7.59
N ILE A 331 17.44 -1.37 -6.62
CA ILE A 331 17.13 -2.78 -6.36
C ILE A 331 16.56 -2.87 -4.95
N ASP A 332 15.26 -3.10 -4.86
CA ASP A 332 14.48 -3.17 -3.62
C ASP A 332 13.89 -4.58 -3.50
N ALA A 333 14.75 -5.54 -3.17
CA ALA A 333 14.37 -6.94 -3.05
C ALA A 333 13.71 -7.23 -1.70
N PHE A 334 12.90 -8.29 -1.62
CA PHE A 334 12.36 -8.70 -0.33
C PHE A 334 13.47 -9.04 0.68
N PRO A 335 13.27 -8.83 1.99
CA PRO A 335 14.29 -9.10 3.02
C PRO A 335 14.84 -10.53 3.03
N ALA A 336 14.07 -11.51 2.50
CA ALA A 336 14.47 -12.90 2.40
C ALA A 336 15.40 -13.20 1.22
N MET A 337 15.62 -12.23 0.32
CA MET A 337 16.42 -12.39 -0.90
C MET A 337 17.81 -11.81 -0.73
N GLU A 338 18.78 -12.44 -1.41
CA GLU A 338 20.13 -11.91 -1.52
C GLU A 338 20.26 -11.11 -2.83
N PRO A 339 20.60 -9.81 -2.79
CA PRO A 339 20.52 -8.95 -3.96
C PRO A 339 21.74 -9.04 -4.91
N SER A 340 22.81 -9.74 -4.54
CA SER A 340 24.08 -9.72 -5.29
C SER A 340 23.95 -10.21 -6.72
N GLU A 341 23.06 -11.17 -6.99
CA GLU A 341 22.82 -11.64 -8.36
C GLU A 341 22.33 -10.49 -9.25
N PHE A 342 21.31 -9.76 -8.81
CA PHE A 342 20.77 -8.60 -9.53
C PHE A 342 21.82 -7.50 -9.66
N VAL A 343 22.56 -7.21 -8.58
CA VAL A 343 23.63 -6.21 -8.58
C VAL A 343 24.71 -6.56 -9.60
N ASN A 344 25.14 -7.82 -9.66
CA ASN A 344 26.19 -8.28 -10.58
C ASN A 344 25.76 -8.15 -12.04
N ILE A 345 24.52 -8.56 -12.35
CA ILE A 345 23.95 -8.45 -13.70
C ILE A 345 23.94 -6.99 -14.16
N TRP A 346 23.42 -6.09 -13.33
CA TRP A 346 23.29 -4.67 -13.68
C TRP A 346 24.63 -3.94 -13.73
N THR A 347 25.54 -4.23 -12.81
CA THR A 347 26.90 -3.65 -12.81
C THR A 347 27.70 -4.10 -14.03
N GLY A 348 27.55 -5.35 -14.47
CA GLY A 348 28.27 -5.91 -15.62
C GLY A 348 27.84 -5.35 -16.99
N LYS A 349 26.68 -4.70 -17.08
CA LYS A 349 26.09 -4.24 -18.35
C LYS A 349 26.45 -2.80 -18.72
N HIS A 350 26.74 -1.93 -17.75
CA HIS A 350 26.99 -0.52 -18.02
C HIS A 350 28.05 0.06 -17.07
N SER A 351 29.27 0.31 -17.57
CA SER A 351 30.44 0.74 -16.79
C SER A 351 30.40 2.18 -16.24
N GLY A 352 29.22 2.81 -16.21
CA GLY A 352 29.01 4.17 -15.70
C GLY A 352 27.68 4.38 -14.98
N GLY A 353 26.88 3.32 -14.81
CA GLY A 353 25.63 3.39 -14.04
C GLY A 353 25.88 3.11 -12.55
N ASN A 354 25.04 3.68 -11.68
CA ASN A 354 25.08 3.45 -10.24
C ASN A 354 24.00 2.44 -9.83
N VAL A 355 24.39 1.28 -9.31
CA VAL A 355 23.44 0.31 -8.75
C VAL A 355 23.32 0.55 -7.25
N ILE A 356 22.09 0.75 -6.77
CA ILE A 356 21.78 1.06 -5.37
C ILE A 356 20.82 0.00 -4.86
N VAL A 357 21.22 -0.71 -3.80
CA VAL A 357 20.31 -1.58 -3.04
C VAL A 357 19.59 -0.72 -2.01
N VAL A 358 18.27 -0.82 -1.98
CA VAL A 358 17.37 0.02 -1.17
C VAL A 358 16.85 -0.71 0.06
#